data_AF-A0AA43FEU3-F1
#
_entry.id   AF-A0AA43FEU3-F1
#
_cell.length_a   1.000
_cell.length_b   1.000
_cell.length_c   1.000
_cell.angle_alpha   90.00
_cell.angle_beta   90.00
_cell.angle_gamma   90.00
#
_symmetry.space_group_name_H-M   'P 1'
#
loop_
_entity.id
_entity.type
_entity.pdbx_description
1 polymer ?
#
loop_
_entity_poly.entity_id
_entity_poly.type
_entity_poly.pdbx_seq_one_letter_code
_entity_poly.pdbx_strand_id
1 'polypeptide(L)'
;MVTKIKESHSDVRRFGTAGVGAGLLWIAVAALTIAARISENQSGAFDGTEEAIWGVMTVAIITAGLLTLTEMVGIRHELGLEKAGVVGIGLVGLGTAAGLVAWAFPLWGGLMGIGMLIFSLPMIRQGNAPRSAAVAFGFGMLGGIALFILLDAIKLGPVDSYGDYPVAIEIGFVTMALVSAYGTILIGRWLTTR
;
A
#
# COMPACT_ATOMS: atom_id res chain seq x y z
N MET A 1 -28.92 12.98 -25.70
CA MET A 1 -28.72 12.99 -24.23
C MET A 1 -28.57 11.58 -23.60
N VAL A 2 -28.43 10.51 -24.40
CA VAL A 2 -28.32 9.11 -23.92
C VAL A 2 -26.87 8.60 -23.86
N THR A 3 -25.92 9.31 -24.48
CA THR A 3 -24.49 8.95 -24.53
C THR A 3 -23.74 9.16 -23.22
N LYS A 4 -24.15 10.12 -22.37
CA LYS A 4 -23.46 10.44 -21.11
C LYS A 4 -23.55 9.34 -20.04
N ILE A 5 -24.55 8.47 -20.10
CA ILE A 5 -24.79 7.45 -19.06
C ILE A 5 -23.90 6.22 -19.27
N LYS A 6 -23.56 5.86 -20.52
CA LYS A 6 -22.74 4.67 -20.79
C LYS A 6 -21.24 4.87 -20.50
N GLU A 7 -20.71 6.07 -20.66
CA GLU A 7 -19.28 6.36 -20.40
C GLU A 7 -18.95 6.32 -18.89
N SER A 8 -19.91 6.73 -18.05
CA SER A 8 -19.77 6.75 -16.59
C SER A 8 -19.45 5.36 -16.00
N HIS A 9 -20.08 4.30 -16.49
CA HIS A 9 -19.89 2.95 -15.92
C HIS A 9 -18.59 2.27 -16.36
N SER A 10 -18.04 2.60 -17.53
CA SER A 10 -16.76 2.02 -17.98
C SER A 10 -15.58 2.53 -17.16
N ASP A 11 -15.66 3.75 -16.67
CA ASP A 11 -14.55 4.40 -15.96
C ASP A 11 -14.42 3.90 -14.51
N VAL A 12 -15.55 3.71 -13.81
CA VAL A 12 -15.55 3.17 -12.43
C VAL A 12 -14.93 1.76 -12.37
N ARG A 13 -15.23 0.91 -13.35
CA ARG A 13 -14.66 -0.45 -13.44
C ARG A 13 -13.15 -0.46 -13.64
N ARG A 14 -12.60 0.53 -14.37
CA ARG A 14 -11.14 0.66 -14.56
C ARG A 14 -10.46 0.99 -13.24
N PHE A 15 -11.02 1.91 -12.46
CA PHE A 15 -10.51 2.23 -11.12
C PHE A 15 -10.60 1.03 -10.17
N GLY A 16 -11.69 0.26 -10.23
CA GLY A 16 -11.82 -0.97 -9.46
C GLY A 16 -10.78 -2.04 -9.85
N THR A 17 -10.51 -2.20 -11.15
CA THR A 17 -9.48 -3.11 -11.65
C THR A 17 -8.08 -2.68 -11.21
N ALA A 18 -7.81 -1.37 -11.20
CA ALA A 18 -6.57 -0.82 -10.66
C ALA A 18 -6.43 -1.14 -9.16
N GLY A 19 -7.49 -1.00 -8.36
CA GLY A 19 -7.47 -1.37 -6.93
C GLY A 19 -7.14 -2.84 -6.68
N VAL A 20 -7.76 -3.74 -7.46
CA VAL A 20 -7.42 -5.18 -7.40
C VAL A 20 -5.97 -5.43 -7.81
N GLY A 21 -5.50 -4.80 -8.89
CA GLY A 21 -4.11 -4.88 -9.34
C GLY A 21 -3.12 -4.36 -8.29
N ALA A 22 -3.44 -3.25 -7.63
CA ALA A 22 -2.64 -2.68 -6.55
C ALA A 22 -2.49 -3.68 -5.39
N GLY A 23 -3.60 -4.28 -4.95
CA GLY A 23 -3.54 -5.22 -3.84
C GLY A 23 -2.82 -6.53 -4.18
N LEU A 24 -2.92 -7.02 -5.42
CA LEU A 24 -2.10 -8.16 -5.87
C LEU A 24 -0.59 -7.81 -5.86
N LEU A 25 -0.22 -6.59 -6.26
CA LEU A 25 1.16 -6.14 -6.17
C LEU A 25 1.62 -5.97 -4.73
N TRP A 26 0.77 -5.48 -3.82
CA TRP A 26 1.11 -5.46 -2.39
C TRP A 26 1.33 -6.88 -1.82
N ILE A 27 0.56 -7.89 -2.25
CA ILE A 27 0.84 -9.29 -1.91
C ILE A 27 2.19 -9.74 -2.47
N ALA A 28 2.49 -9.38 -3.73
CA ALA A 28 3.78 -9.68 -4.33
C ALA A 28 4.94 -9.01 -3.58
N VAL A 29 4.77 -7.77 -3.14
CA VAL A 29 5.73 -7.05 -2.30
C VAL A 29 5.99 -7.80 -1.00
N ALA A 30 4.94 -8.25 -0.30
CA ALA A 30 5.10 -9.07 0.91
C ALA A 30 5.88 -10.37 0.64
N ALA A 31 5.58 -11.04 -0.48
CA ALA A 31 6.29 -12.26 -0.88
C ALA A 31 7.77 -11.99 -1.23
N LEU A 32 8.06 -10.88 -1.91
CA LEU A 32 9.42 -10.46 -2.26
C LEU A 32 10.23 -10.08 -1.02
N THR A 33 9.63 -9.46 -0.01
CA THR A 33 10.30 -9.21 1.29
C THR A 33 10.73 -10.52 1.95
N ILE A 34 9.86 -11.52 1.98
CA ILE A 34 10.18 -12.86 2.51
C ILE A 34 11.27 -13.53 1.67
N ALA A 35 11.19 -13.43 0.35
CA ALA A 35 12.17 -14.01 -0.56
C ALA A 35 13.56 -13.37 -0.40
N ALA A 36 13.63 -12.04 -0.24
CA ALA A 36 14.88 -11.31 0.05
C ALA A 36 15.53 -11.85 1.32
N ARG A 37 14.74 -12.02 2.39
CA ARG A 37 15.25 -12.60 3.65
C ARG A 37 15.76 -14.02 3.49
N ILE A 38 15.03 -14.87 2.78
CA ILE A 38 15.48 -16.25 2.53
C ILE A 38 16.80 -16.24 1.77
N SER A 39 16.94 -15.37 0.76
CA SER A 39 18.16 -15.20 -0.03
C SER A 39 19.34 -14.76 0.83
N GLU A 40 19.15 -13.74 1.67
CA GLU A 40 20.16 -13.22 2.61
C GLU A 40 20.67 -14.34 3.54
N ASN A 41 19.75 -15.12 4.13
CA ASN A 41 20.10 -16.21 5.04
C ASN A 41 20.84 -17.37 4.35
N GLN A 42 20.63 -17.60 3.05
CA GLN A 42 21.25 -18.69 2.29
C GLN A 42 22.62 -18.32 1.74
N SER A 43 22.77 -17.10 1.23
CA SER A 43 23.99 -16.60 0.61
C SER A 43 25.03 -16.17 1.65
N GLY A 44 24.59 -15.69 2.82
CA GLY A 44 25.47 -15.13 3.85
C GLY A 44 26.18 -13.84 3.42
N ALA A 45 25.83 -13.30 2.25
CA ALA A 45 26.38 -12.07 1.67
C ALA A 45 25.38 -11.50 0.66
N PHE A 46 25.33 -10.17 0.58
CA PHE A 46 24.54 -9.46 -0.43
C PHE A 46 25.09 -9.80 -1.83
N ASP A 47 24.31 -10.56 -2.60
CA ASP A 47 24.69 -11.06 -3.93
C ASP A 47 23.82 -10.47 -5.04
N GLY A 48 24.12 -10.80 -6.29
CA GLY A 48 23.33 -10.33 -7.44
C GLY A 48 21.87 -10.82 -7.45
N THR A 49 21.54 -11.86 -6.70
CA THR A 49 20.17 -12.37 -6.55
C THR A 49 19.38 -11.44 -5.63
N GLU A 50 19.97 -11.09 -4.48
CA GLU A 50 19.36 -10.17 -3.53
C GLU A 50 19.16 -8.78 -4.16
N GLU A 51 20.16 -8.24 -4.86
CA GLU A 51 20.04 -7.00 -5.64
C GLU A 51 18.86 -7.03 -6.63
N ALA A 52 18.69 -8.14 -7.35
CA ALA A 52 17.59 -8.31 -8.29
C ALA A 52 16.22 -8.34 -7.58
N ILE A 53 16.13 -9.01 -6.41
CA ILE A 53 14.89 -9.05 -5.62
C ILE A 53 14.52 -7.65 -5.14
N TRP A 54 15.46 -6.89 -4.60
CA TRP A 54 15.23 -5.50 -4.17
C TRP A 54 14.81 -4.60 -5.34
N GLY A 55 15.45 -4.74 -6.50
CA GLY A 55 15.07 -4.02 -7.72
C GLY A 55 13.64 -4.32 -8.19
N VAL A 56 13.26 -5.60 -8.24
CA VAL A 56 11.89 -6.02 -8.57
C VAL A 56 10.89 -5.51 -7.53
N MET A 57 11.25 -5.55 -6.25
CA MET A 57 10.42 -5.05 -5.17
C MET A 57 10.19 -3.54 -5.25
N THR A 58 11.20 -2.73 -5.61
CA THR A 58 11.02 -1.29 -5.86
C THR A 58 9.98 -1.08 -6.97
N VAL A 59 10.12 -1.76 -8.11
CA VAL A 59 9.17 -1.63 -9.22
C VAL A 59 7.76 -2.02 -8.78
N ALA A 60 7.63 -3.09 -7.99
CA ALA A 60 6.35 -3.55 -7.46
C ALA A 60 5.71 -2.51 -6.50
N ILE A 61 6.48 -1.93 -5.56
CA ILE A 61 5.99 -0.91 -4.62
C ILE A 61 5.49 0.33 -5.37
N ILE A 62 6.27 0.82 -6.33
CA ILE A 62 5.91 2.01 -7.11
C ILE A 62 4.67 1.76 -7.95
N THR A 63 4.62 0.61 -8.63
CA THR A 63 3.45 0.24 -9.43
C THR A 63 2.21 0.05 -8.55
N ALA A 64 2.35 -0.57 -7.38
CA ALA A 64 1.27 -0.70 -6.41
C ALA A 64 0.77 0.67 -5.94
N GLY A 65 1.68 1.60 -5.58
CA GLY A 65 1.34 2.96 -5.18
C GLY A 65 0.59 3.73 -6.28
N LEU A 66 1.04 3.66 -7.53
CA LEU A 66 0.38 4.30 -8.67
C LEU A 66 -1.03 3.73 -8.94
N LEU A 67 -1.18 2.41 -8.81
CA LEU A 67 -2.50 1.77 -8.95
C LEU A 67 -3.42 2.12 -7.77
N THR A 68 -2.90 2.21 -6.55
CA THR A 68 -3.67 2.70 -5.39
C THR A 68 -4.10 4.15 -5.57
N LEU A 69 -3.25 5.02 -6.12
CA LEU A 69 -3.66 6.39 -6.47
C LEU A 69 -4.79 6.41 -7.50
N THR A 70 -4.69 5.54 -8.50
CA THR A 70 -5.73 5.39 -9.54
C THR A 70 -7.06 4.94 -8.91
N GLU A 71 -7.03 3.97 -8.01
CA GLU A 71 -8.20 3.54 -7.23
C GLU A 71 -8.78 4.71 -6.41
N MET A 72 -7.94 5.45 -5.68
CA MET A 72 -8.36 6.61 -4.88
C MET A 72 -9.01 7.70 -5.72
N VAL A 73 -8.53 7.96 -6.94
CA VAL A 73 -9.18 8.89 -7.87
C VAL A 73 -10.60 8.40 -8.18
N GLY A 74 -10.78 7.12 -8.49
CA GLY A 74 -12.09 6.52 -8.73
C GLY A 74 -13.05 6.64 -7.53
N ILE A 75 -12.58 6.28 -6.33
CA ILE A 75 -13.37 6.41 -5.10
C ILE A 75 -13.76 7.87 -4.86
N ARG A 76 -12.84 8.81 -5.08
CA ARG A 76 -13.10 10.24 -4.91
C ARG A 76 -14.21 10.73 -5.84
N HIS A 77 -14.20 10.30 -7.10
CA HIS A 77 -15.24 10.64 -8.06
C HIS A 77 -16.59 10.03 -7.68
N GLU A 78 -16.61 8.76 -7.26
CA GLU A 78 -17.83 8.03 -6.88
C GLU A 78 -18.47 8.58 -5.60
N LEU A 79 -17.66 8.91 -4.59
CA LEU A 79 -18.13 9.30 -3.25
C LEU A 79 -18.11 10.81 -3.00
N GLY A 80 -17.72 11.61 -3.99
CA GLY A 80 -17.66 13.07 -3.87
C GLY A 80 -16.70 13.55 -2.77
N LEU A 81 -15.55 12.90 -2.61
CA LEU A 81 -14.60 13.22 -1.53
C LEU A 81 -13.75 14.45 -1.90
N GLU A 82 -14.28 15.65 -1.66
CA GLU A 82 -13.64 16.90 -2.09
C GLU A 82 -12.25 17.14 -1.47
N LYS A 83 -12.17 17.84 -0.33
CA LYS A 83 -10.89 18.27 0.26
C LYS A 83 -10.07 17.10 0.80
N ALA A 84 -10.71 16.20 1.53
CA ALA A 84 -10.05 15.02 2.10
C ALA A 84 -9.52 14.08 1.01
N GLY A 85 -10.24 13.94 -0.11
CA GLY A 85 -9.79 13.13 -1.23
C GLY A 85 -8.52 13.69 -1.89
N VAL A 86 -8.48 15.01 -2.12
CA VAL A 86 -7.28 15.67 -2.71
C VAL A 86 -6.07 15.56 -1.79
N VAL A 87 -6.23 15.83 -0.49
CA VAL A 87 -5.13 15.75 0.48
C VAL A 87 -4.62 14.31 0.60
N GLY A 88 -5.52 13.33 0.70
CA GLY A 88 -5.16 11.93 0.77
C GLY A 88 -4.38 11.46 -0.46
N ILE A 89 -4.88 11.76 -1.66
CA ILE A 89 -4.20 11.44 -2.93
C ILE A 89 -2.82 12.12 -3.00
N GLY A 90 -2.73 13.39 -2.61
CA GLY A 90 -1.45 14.13 -2.60
C GLY A 90 -0.41 13.47 -1.69
N LEU A 91 -0.79 13.08 -0.48
CA LEU A 91 0.11 12.43 0.47
C LEU A 91 0.52 11.01 0.03
N VAL A 92 -0.41 10.22 -0.52
CA VAL A 92 -0.06 8.91 -1.11
C VAL A 92 0.85 9.08 -2.32
N GLY A 93 0.66 10.13 -3.12
CA GLY A 93 1.54 10.47 -4.23
C GLY A 93 2.94 10.83 -3.79
N LEU A 94 3.05 11.68 -2.75
CA LEU A 94 4.33 12.02 -2.13
C LEU A 94 5.02 10.81 -1.51
N GLY A 95 4.28 9.94 -0.82
CA GLY A 95 4.82 8.69 -0.28
C GLY A 95 5.32 7.75 -1.37
N THR A 96 4.53 7.57 -2.44
CA THR A 96 4.94 6.76 -3.61
C THR A 96 6.22 7.33 -4.25
N ALA A 97 6.31 8.65 -4.43
CA ALA A 97 7.50 9.30 -4.95
C ALA A 97 8.70 9.22 -4.00
N ALA A 98 8.47 9.34 -2.69
CA ALA A 98 9.51 9.19 -1.68
C ALA A 98 10.13 7.78 -1.71
N GLY A 99 9.33 6.75 -2.00
CA GLY A 99 9.80 5.38 -2.20
C GLY A 99 10.80 5.20 -3.36
N LEU A 100 10.86 6.14 -4.32
CA LEU A 100 11.87 6.14 -5.39
C LEU A 100 13.24 6.66 -4.94
N VAL A 101 13.24 7.58 -3.98
CA VAL A 101 14.42 8.40 -3.63
C VAL A 101 15.02 7.95 -2.30
N ALA A 102 14.19 7.48 -1.38
CA ALA A 102 14.59 7.07 -0.05
C ALA A 102 14.04 5.67 0.25
N TRP A 103 14.94 4.72 0.51
CA TRP A 103 14.62 3.42 1.11
C TRP A 103 14.30 3.52 2.61
N ALA A 104 13.95 4.72 3.09
CA ALA A 104 13.46 4.95 4.44
C ALA A 104 11.99 4.52 4.55
N PHE A 105 11.77 3.23 4.78
CA PHE A 105 10.44 2.62 4.95
C PHE A 105 9.48 3.43 5.84
N PRO A 106 9.88 3.91 7.03
CA PRO A 106 8.98 4.71 7.88
C PRO A 106 8.53 6.02 7.23
N LEU A 107 9.37 6.63 6.39
CA LEU A 107 9.06 7.90 5.74
C LEU A 107 7.99 7.72 4.66
N TRP A 108 8.26 6.88 3.65
CA TRP A 108 7.33 6.73 2.54
C TRP A 108 6.06 5.98 2.96
N GLY A 109 6.18 4.94 3.80
CA GLY A 109 5.02 4.21 4.32
C GLY A 109 4.18 5.09 5.24
N GLY A 110 4.81 5.98 6.02
CA GLY A 110 4.12 6.93 6.88
C GLY A 110 3.31 7.95 6.08
N LEU A 111 3.91 8.53 5.03
CA LEU A 111 3.22 9.45 4.12
C LEU A 111 2.02 8.76 3.43
N MET A 112 2.22 7.55 2.89
CA MET A 112 1.14 6.77 2.29
C MET A 112 0.05 6.46 3.31
N GLY A 113 0.41 5.99 4.51
CA GLY A 113 -0.55 5.64 5.55
C GLY A 113 -1.36 6.83 6.08
N ILE A 114 -0.73 7.98 6.31
CA ILE A 114 -1.45 9.20 6.70
C ILE A 114 -2.41 9.62 5.56
N GLY A 115 -1.95 9.57 4.31
CA GLY A 115 -2.79 9.88 3.15
C GLY A 115 -3.99 8.95 3.02
N MET A 116 -3.78 7.63 3.15
CA MET A 116 -4.85 6.63 3.11
C MET A 116 -5.83 6.78 4.28
N LEU A 117 -5.35 7.11 5.48
CA LEU A 117 -6.20 7.35 6.66
C LEU A 117 -7.09 8.58 6.46
N ILE A 118 -6.52 9.71 6.03
CA ILE A 118 -7.29 10.93 5.74
C ILE A 118 -8.35 10.65 4.67
N PHE A 119 -7.99 9.86 3.68
CA PHE A 119 -8.88 9.48 2.58
C PHE A 119 -10.02 8.56 3.03
N SER A 120 -9.72 7.56 3.87
CA SER A 120 -10.69 6.52 4.25
C SER A 120 -11.64 6.96 5.36
N LEU A 121 -11.27 7.92 6.21
CA LEU A 121 -12.13 8.38 7.31
C LEU A 121 -13.51 8.88 6.84
N PRO A 122 -13.62 9.77 5.83
CA PRO A 122 -14.91 10.13 5.25
C PRO A 122 -15.65 8.94 4.64
N MET A 123 -14.94 8.03 3.97
CA MET A 123 -15.52 6.83 3.36
C MET A 123 -16.16 5.92 4.41
N ILE A 124 -15.50 5.72 5.56
CA ILE A 124 -16.03 4.98 6.71
C ILE A 124 -17.29 5.66 7.26
N ARG A 125 -17.29 7.00 7.36
CA ARG A 125 -18.40 7.78 7.91
C ARG A 125 -19.64 7.77 7.02
N GLN A 126 -19.45 7.84 5.70
CA GLN A 126 -20.56 7.83 4.74
C GLN A 126 -21.24 6.46 4.63
N GLY A 127 -20.53 5.36 4.93
CA GLY A 127 -21.10 4.01 4.91
C GLY A 127 -21.40 3.43 3.52
N ASN A 128 -20.96 4.11 2.45
CA ASN A 128 -21.23 3.71 1.06
C ASN A 128 -20.31 2.58 0.55
N ALA A 129 -19.15 2.40 1.20
CA ALA A 129 -18.16 1.38 0.90
C ALA A 129 -18.08 0.33 2.03
N PRO A 130 -17.58 -0.88 1.76
CA PRO A 130 -17.45 -1.93 2.79
C PRO A 130 -16.57 -1.44 3.95
N ARG A 131 -17.15 -1.36 5.16
CA ARG A 131 -16.48 -0.75 6.32
C ARG A 131 -15.16 -1.43 6.68
N SER A 132 -15.13 -2.76 6.69
CA SER A 132 -13.90 -3.53 6.97
C SER A 132 -12.80 -3.25 5.97
N ALA A 133 -13.14 -3.10 4.68
CA ALA A 133 -12.19 -2.74 3.63
C ALA A 133 -11.67 -1.31 3.80
N ALA A 134 -12.57 -0.36 4.10
CA ALA A 134 -12.21 1.03 4.33
C ALA A 134 -11.28 1.22 5.53
N VAL A 135 -11.52 0.48 6.61
CA VAL A 135 -10.64 0.45 7.79
C VAL A 135 -9.28 -0.15 7.42
N ALA A 136 -9.25 -1.30 6.76
CA ALA A 136 -7.99 -1.92 6.35
C ALA A 136 -7.18 -1.03 5.39
N PHE A 137 -7.84 -0.39 4.42
CA PHE A 137 -7.23 0.56 3.51
C PHE A 137 -6.62 1.76 4.26
N GLY A 138 -7.34 2.32 5.23
CA GLY A 138 -6.87 3.47 6.00
C GLY A 138 -5.73 3.17 6.97
N PHE A 139 -5.77 2.00 7.61
CA PHE A 139 -4.88 1.68 8.72
C PHE A 139 -3.78 0.67 8.36
N GLY A 140 -3.81 0.03 7.18
CA GLY A 140 -2.85 -1.02 6.83
C GLY A 140 -1.40 -0.56 6.90
N MET A 141 -1.08 0.52 6.19
CA MET A 141 0.25 1.15 6.19
C MET A 141 0.73 1.53 7.60
N LEU A 142 -0.09 2.29 8.33
CA LEU A 142 0.26 2.76 9.67
C LEU A 142 0.35 1.61 10.68
N GLY A 143 -0.48 0.58 10.53
CA GLY A 143 -0.48 -0.61 11.38
C GLY A 143 0.81 -1.40 11.24
N GLY A 144 1.30 -1.59 10.01
CA GLY A 144 2.59 -2.24 9.79
C GLY A 144 3.78 -1.43 10.32
N ILE A 145 3.76 -0.10 10.17
CA ILE A 145 4.79 0.78 10.76
C ILE A 145 4.76 0.73 12.28
N ALA A 146 3.57 0.84 12.88
CA ALA A 146 3.43 0.75 14.32
C ALA A 146 3.93 -0.60 14.84
N LEU A 147 3.63 -1.69 14.14
CA LEU A 147 4.14 -3.01 14.47
C LEU A 147 5.67 -3.08 14.37
N PHE A 148 6.27 -2.57 13.29
CA PHE A 148 7.72 -2.45 13.16
C PHE A 148 8.33 -1.72 14.37
N ILE A 149 7.84 -0.52 14.70
CA ILE A 149 8.34 0.29 15.82
C ILE A 149 8.25 -0.47 17.15
N LEU A 150 7.13 -1.17 17.39
CA LEU A 150 6.95 -1.97 18.60
C LEU A 150 7.91 -3.15 18.68
N LEU A 151 8.13 -3.85 17.56
CA LEU A 151 9.02 -5.00 17.49
C LEU A 151 10.50 -4.60 17.57
N ASP A 152 10.85 -3.46 16.98
CA ASP A 152 12.19 -2.85 17.07
C ASP A 152 12.50 -2.39 18.50
N ALA A 153 11.52 -1.77 19.18
CA ALA A 153 11.67 -1.34 20.57
C ALA A 153 11.94 -2.50 21.54
N ILE A 154 11.43 -3.70 21.25
CA ILE A 154 11.73 -4.93 22.03
C ILE A 154 12.91 -5.72 21.47
N LYS A 155 13.62 -5.18 20.47
CA LYS A 155 14.83 -5.77 19.89
C LYS A 155 14.59 -7.17 19.31
N LEU A 156 13.49 -7.33 18.57
CA LEU A 156 13.09 -8.62 18.02
C LEU A 156 14.06 -9.07 16.90
N GLY A 157 14.83 -10.13 17.19
CA GLY A 157 15.68 -10.80 16.22
C GLY A 157 17.17 -10.44 16.35
N PRO A 158 18.03 -11.00 15.49
CA PRO A 158 19.44 -10.63 15.44
C PRO A 158 19.60 -9.20 14.92
N VAL A 159 20.65 -8.53 15.40
CA VAL A 159 21.06 -7.21 14.89
C VAL A 159 21.87 -7.38 13.60
N ASP A 160 21.65 -6.53 12.62
CA ASP A 160 22.44 -6.52 11.38
C ASP A 160 23.71 -5.64 11.49
N SER A 161 24.43 -5.50 10.38
CA SER A 161 25.64 -4.67 10.30
C SER A 161 25.38 -3.17 10.46
N TYR A 162 24.14 -2.72 10.30
CA TYR A 162 23.73 -1.32 10.42
C TYR A 162 23.21 -1.00 11.82
N GLY A 163 23.07 -2.00 12.69
CA GLY A 163 22.55 -1.84 14.04
C GLY A 163 21.03 -1.98 14.15
N ASP A 164 20.37 -2.40 13.07
CA ASP A 164 18.93 -2.53 12.96
C ASP A 164 18.48 -3.97 13.28
N TYR A 165 17.17 -4.16 13.47
CA TYR A 165 16.53 -5.47 13.69
C TYR A 165 15.71 -5.89 12.44
N PRO A 166 16.33 -6.55 11.44
CA PRO A 166 15.66 -6.89 10.18
C PRO A 166 14.35 -7.64 10.31
N VAL A 167 14.24 -8.55 11.28
CA VAL A 167 13.01 -9.33 11.51
C VAL A 167 11.84 -8.42 11.91
N ALA A 168 12.09 -7.37 12.70
CA ALA A 168 11.08 -6.38 13.05
C ALA A 168 10.63 -5.59 11.81
N ILE A 169 11.57 -5.21 10.94
CA ILE A 169 11.31 -4.52 9.67
C ILE A 169 10.43 -5.39 8.77
N GLU A 170 10.84 -6.63 8.52
CA GLU A 170 10.13 -7.59 7.66
C GLU A 170 8.69 -7.82 8.13
N ILE A 171 8.48 -8.07 9.43
CA ILE A 171 7.14 -8.30 9.97
C ILE A 171 6.26 -7.06 9.80
N GLY A 172 6.78 -5.87 10.11
CA GLY A 172 6.06 -4.63 9.90
C GLY A 172 5.71 -4.40 8.43
N PHE A 173 6.66 -4.65 7.54
CA PHE A 173 6.51 -4.46 6.10
C PHE A 173 5.48 -5.41 5.49
N VAL A 174 5.60 -6.71 5.79
CA VAL A 174 4.65 -7.75 5.36
C VAL A 174 3.25 -7.46 5.88
N THR A 175 3.13 -7.07 7.14
CA THR A 175 1.83 -6.73 7.74
C THR A 175 1.20 -5.53 7.05
N MET A 176 1.96 -4.46 6.82
CA MET A 176 1.52 -3.31 6.06
C MET A 176 1.00 -3.73 4.68
N ALA A 177 1.79 -4.51 3.95
CA ALA A 177 1.50 -4.89 2.58
C ALA A 177 0.23 -5.75 2.50
N LEU A 178 0.09 -6.76 3.36
CA LEU A 178 -1.07 -7.64 3.35
C LEU A 178 -2.37 -6.96 3.80
N VAL A 179 -2.33 -6.09 4.81
CA VAL A 179 -3.52 -5.37 5.26
C VAL A 179 -3.95 -4.33 4.22
N SER A 180 -2.99 -3.63 3.60
CA SER A 180 -3.26 -2.69 2.50
C SER A 180 -3.79 -3.42 1.26
N ALA A 181 -3.26 -4.60 0.95
CA ALA A 181 -3.76 -5.47 -0.12
C ALA A 181 -5.22 -5.86 0.11
N TYR A 182 -5.56 -6.28 1.32
CA TYR A 182 -6.94 -6.62 1.67
C TYR A 182 -7.89 -5.42 1.47
N GLY A 183 -7.50 -4.23 1.93
CA GLY A 183 -8.28 -3.00 1.75
C GLY A 183 -8.51 -2.64 0.28
N THR A 184 -7.44 -2.58 -0.50
CA THR A 184 -7.45 -2.24 -1.94
C THR A 184 -8.18 -3.28 -2.79
N ILE A 185 -8.01 -4.59 -2.53
CA ILE A 185 -8.74 -5.64 -3.27
C ILE A 185 -10.25 -5.51 -3.04
N LEU A 186 -10.68 -5.32 -1.80
CA LEU A 186 -12.11 -5.28 -1.49
C LEU A 186 -12.78 -3.99 -1.97
N ILE A 187 -12.09 -2.85 -1.86
CA ILE A 187 -12.60 -1.59 -2.42
C ILE A 187 -12.61 -1.66 -3.96
N GLY A 188 -11.54 -2.18 -4.56
CA GLY A 188 -11.46 -2.40 -6.00
C GLY A 188 -12.59 -3.28 -6.52
N ARG A 189 -12.86 -4.41 -5.85
CA ARG A 189 -14.01 -5.28 -6.17
C ARG A 189 -15.34 -4.54 -6.03
N TRP A 190 -15.54 -3.80 -4.95
CA TRP A 190 -16.74 -3.00 -4.75
C TRP A 190 -16.97 -1.99 -5.89
N LEU A 191 -15.92 -1.28 -6.33
CA LEU A 191 -15.97 -0.38 -7.49
C LEU A 191 -16.33 -1.14 -8.78
N THR A 192 -15.81 -2.34 -9.02
CA THR A 192 -16.15 -3.10 -10.24
C THR A 192 -17.61 -3.57 -10.31
N THR A 193 -18.30 -3.61 -9.17
CA THR A 193 -19.70 -4.04 -9.07
C THR A 193 -20.72 -2.90 -9.15
N ARG A 194 -20.26 -1.64 -9.20
CA ARG A 194 -21.06 -0.43 -9.41
C ARG A 194 -21.23 -0.14 -10.91
#